data_AF-A0A7J8ZM32-F1
#
_entry.id   AF-A0A7J8ZM32-F1
#
_cell.length_a   1.000
_cell.length_b   1.000
_cell.length_c   1.000
_cell.angle_alpha   90.00
_cell.angle_beta   90.00
_cell.angle_gamma   90.00
#
_symmetry.space_group_name_H-M   'P 1'
#
loop_
_entity.id
_entity.type
_entity.pdbx_description
1 polymer ?
#
loop_
_entity_poly.entity_id
_entity_poly.type
_entity_poly.pdbx_seq_one_letter_code
_entity_poly.pdbx_strand_id
1 'polypeptide(L)'
;MSTHERKASIREFYAVIYPSLLQLQRGVTDTEDKKQKAVCMERYRRNEDEEYRQLIDVDVEREEECGICMELNGKIVLPNCNHAMCLKCYREWRTRSQSCPFCRDSLKRVNSGDLWVFTDSRNIIDMVTVTRENLRRLFLYIDKLPLIVPDTIFDTYDSHLR
;
A
#
# COMPACT_ATOMS: atom_id res chain seq x y z
N MET A 1 1.94 26.12 5.99
CA MET A 1 2.07 25.58 4.63
C MET A 1 2.47 26.73 3.73
N SER A 2 3.65 26.66 3.11
CA SER A 2 4.12 27.67 2.17
C SER A 2 3.17 27.70 0.96
N THR A 3 2.66 28.86 0.58
CA THR A 3 1.73 29.05 -0.56
C THR A 3 2.45 29.06 -1.92
N HIS A 4 3.73 28.72 -1.94
CA HIS A 4 4.56 28.75 -3.14
C HIS A 4 4.46 27.43 -3.88
N GLU A 5 4.17 27.50 -5.18
CA GLU A 5 4.12 26.32 -6.04
C GLU A 5 5.51 25.69 -6.17
N ARG A 6 5.56 24.36 -6.32
CA ARG A 6 6.80 23.60 -6.44
C ARG A 6 6.75 22.66 -7.63
N LYS A 7 7.90 22.47 -8.28
CA LYS A 7 8.06 21.67 -9.49
C LYS A 7 8.61 20.28 -9.15
N ALA A 8 7.94 19.24 -9.60
CA ALA A 8 8.44 17.86 -9.58
C ALA A 8 8.58 17.34 -11.01
N SER A 9 9.55 16.46 -11.24
CA SER A 9 9.61 15.67 -12.48
C SER A 9 8.53 14.58 -12.49
N ILE A 10 8.21 14.09 -13.70
CA ILE A 10 7.28 12.95 -13.89
C ILE A 10 7.75 11.72 -13.07
N ARG A 11 9.07 11.49 -13.00
CA ARG A 11 9.64 10.38 -12.24
C ARG A 11 9.39 10.54 -10.73
N GLU A 12 9.64 11.73 -10.18
CA GLU A 12 9.39 11.99 -8.75
C GLU A 12 7.91 11.89 -8.40
N PHE A 13 7.05 12.32 -9.34
CA PHE A 13 5.61 12.19 -9.19
C PHE A 13 5.20 10.72 -9.03
N TYR A 14 5.56 9.84 -9.97
CA TYR A 14 5.14 8.43 -9.91
C TYR A 14 5.91 7.60 -8.88
N ALA A 15 7.16 7.94 -8.57
CA ALA A 15 7.97 7.17 -7.64
C ALA A 15 7.73 7.53 -6.16
N VAL A 16 7.33 8.77 -5.87
CA VAL A 16 7.26 9.27 -4.48
C VAL A 16 5.92 9.92 -4.17
N ILE A 17 5.51 10.92 -4.95
CA ILE A 17 4.35 11.76 -4.62
C ILE A 17 3.05 10.96 -4.73
N TYR A 18 2.81 10.31 -5.88
CA TYR A 18 1.59 9.55 -6.13
C TYR A 18 1.44 8.35 -5.18
N PRO A 19 2.45 7.49 -4.94
CA PRO A 19 2.38 6.44 -3.93
C PRO A 19 2.12 6.95 -2.52
N SER A 20 2.68 8.11 -2.15
CA SER A 20 2.45 8.74 -0.85
C SER A 20 1.03 9.26 -0.70
N LEU A 21 0.48 9.87 -1.77
CA LEU A 21 -0.93 10.30 -1.81
C LEU A 21 -1.88 9.10 -1.71
N LEU A 22 -1.63 8.01 -2.44
CA LEU A 22 -2.43 6.78 -2.35
C LEU A 22 -2.45 6.20 -0.93
N GLN A 23 -1.32 6.22 -0.22
CA GLN A 23 -1.24 5.74 1.16
C GLN A 23 -2.04 6.60 2.14
N LEU A 24 -2.15 7.91 1.87
CA LEU A 24 -2.96 8.84 2.67
C LEU A 24 -4.45 8.78 2.31
N GLN A 25 -4.76 8.52 1.03
CA GLN A 25 -6.12 8.56 0.49
C GLN A 25 -6.96 7.31 0.83
N ARG A 26 -6.35 6.24 1.36
CA ARG A 26 -7.08 5.05 1.85
C ARG A 26 -8.12 5.33 2.95
N GLY A 27 -8.21 6.54 3.50
CA GLY A 27 -9.34 6.96 4.36
C GLY A 27 -10.52 7.63 3.64
N VAL A 28 -10.35 8.15 2.42
CA VAL A 28 -11.36 8.94 1.68
C VAL A 28 -11.91 8.18 0.46
N THR A 29 -11.09 7.37 -0.22
CA THR A 29 -11.57 6.53 -1.32
C THR A 29 -12.20 5.24 -0.84
N ASP A 30 -11.91 4.72 0.35
CA ASP A 30 -12.54 3.47 0.82
C ASP A 30 -14.05 3.63 0.98
N THR A 31 -14.53 4.78 1.46
CA THR A 31 -15.97 5.07 1.52
C THR A 31 -16.59 5.27 0.16
N GLU A 32 -15.89 5.93 -0.77
CA GLU A 32 -16.42 6.20 -2.11
C GLU A 32 -16.36 4.96 -3.02
N ASP A 33 -15.33 4.12 -2.87
CA ASP A 33 -15.13 2.86 -3.58
C ASP A 33 -16.07 1.79 -3.02
N LYS A 34 -16.31 1.74 -1.70
CA LYS A 34 -17.39 0.93 -1.10
C LYS A 34 -18.78 1.41 -1.54
N LYS A 35 -19.02 2.72 -1.63
CA LYS A 35 -20.29 3.27 -2.16
C LYS A 35 -20.45 2.95 -3.64
N GLN A 36 -19.42 3.12 -4.46
CA GLN A 36 -19.46 2.81 -5.90
C GLN A 36 -19.62 1.31 -6.12
N LYS A 37 -18.96 0.46 -5.32
CA LYS A 37 -19.17 -0.99 -5.30
C LYS A 37 -20.59 -1.33 -4.88
N ALA A 38 -21.13 -0.72 -3.83
CA ALA A 38 -22.52 -0.92 -3.39
C ALA A 38 -23.53 -0.47 -4.46
N VAL A 39 -23.33 0.69 -5.09
CA VAL A 39 -24.18 1.20 -6.18
C VAL A 39 -24.10 0.32 -7.43
N CYS A 40 -22.91 -0.19 -7.78
CA CYS A 40 -22.74 -1.14 -8.87
C CYS A 40 -23.45 -2.47 -8.55
N MET A 41 -23.31 -2.97 -7.32
CA MET A 41 -23.97 -4.20 -6.87
C MET A 41 -25.49 -4.07 -6.81
N GLU A 42 -26.03 -2.90 -6.46
CA GLU A 42 -27.47 -2.63 -6.49
C GLU A 42 -28.02 -2.57 -7.91
N ARG A 43 -27.27 -1.96 -8.85
CA ARG A 43 -27.69 -1.80 -10.26
C ARG A 43 -27.65 -3.09 -11.07
N TYR A 44 -26.81 -4.06 -10.70
CA TYR A 44 -26.61 -5.30 -11.46
C TYR A 44 -27.11 -6.57 -10.76
N ARG A 45 -28.06 -6.43 -9.82
CA ARG A 45 -28.59 -7.56 -9.04
C ARG A 45 -29.29 -8.59 -9.95
N ARG A 46 -28.59 -9.68 -10.30
CA ARG A 46 -29.19 -10.92 -10.81
C ARG A 46 -29.30 -11.86 -9.61
N ASN A 47 -30.45 -12.52 -9.43
CA ASN A 47 -30.74 -13.33 -8.22
C ASN A 47 -29.83 -14.57 -8.03
N GLU A 48 -28.71 -14.71 -8.75
CA GLU A 48 -27.67 -15.75 -8.61
C GLU A 48 -26.43 -15.24 -7.82
N ASP A 49 -26.42 -13.97 -7.38
CA ASP A 49 -25.22 -13.28 -6.89
C ASP A 49 -24.90 -13.44 -5.38
N GLU A 50 -25.85 -13.86 -4.54
CA GLU A 50 -25.59 -14.01 -3.09
C GLU A 50 -24.67 -15.20 -2.78
N GLU A 51 -24.86 -16.32 -3.47
CA GLU A 51 -23.99 -17.50 -3.37
C GLU A 51 -22.60 -17.20 -3.95
N TYR A 52 -22.53 -16.49 -5.08
CA TYR A 52 -21.25 -16.07 -5.67
C TYR A 52 -20.50 -15.05 -4.79
N ARG A 53 -21.22 -14.13 -4.13
CA ARG A 53 -20.61 -13.17 -3.20
C ARG A 53 -20.12 -13.87 -1.93
N GLN A 54 -20.83 -14.86 -1.41
CA GLN A 54 -20.37 -15.70 -0.30
C GLN A 54 -19.13 -16.52 -0.71
N LEU A 55 -19.08 -17.06 -1.94
CA LEU A 55 -17.91 -17.76 -2.45
C LEU A 55 -16.67 -16.85 -2.55
N ILE A 56 -16.84 -15.60 -3.00
CA ILE A 56 -15.74 -14.62 -3.04
C ILE A 56 -15.25 -14.28 -1.64
N ASP A 57 -16.16 -14.06 -0.70
CA ASP A 57 -15.81 -13.71 0.69
C ASP A 57 -15.04 -14.86 1.35
N VAL A 58 -15.50 -16.10 1.14
CA VAL A 58 -14.83 -17.32 1.62
C VAL A 58 -13.44 -17.51 1.00
N ASP A 59 -13.28 -17.22 -0.30
CA ASP A 59 -11.97 -17.33 -0.96
C ASP A 59 -10.98 -16.27 -0.46
N VAL A 60 -11.47 -15.05 -0.21
CA VAL A 60 -10.67 -13.96 0.40
C VAL A 60 -10.22 -14.33 1.81
N GLU A 61 -11.12 -14.85 2.67
CA GLU A 61 -10.76 -15.30 4.01
C GLU A 61 -9.70 -16.41 3.96
N ARG A 62 -9.86 -17.38 3.07
CA ARG A 62 -8.91 -18.49 2.87
C ARG A 62 -7.55 -17.99 2.38
N GLU A 63 -7.52 -16.98 1.51
CA GLU A 63 -6.29 -16.32 1.07
C GLU A 63 -5.61 -15.51 2.18
N GLU A 64 -6.34 -15.08 3.21
CA GLU A 64 -5.81 -14.36 4.37
C GLU A 64 -5.35 -15.28 5.53
N GLU A 65 -5.77 -16.54 5.53
CA GLU A 65 -5.40 -17.51 6.56
C GLU A 65 -3.98 -18.07 6.38
N CYS A 66 -3.30 -18.34 7.49
CA CYS A 66 -2.07 -19.10 7.44
C CYS A 66 -2.34 -20.53 6.96
N GLY A 67 -1.77 -20.96 5.82
CA GLY A 67 -1.95 -22.31 5.27
C GLY A 67 -1.39 -23.47 6.12
N ILE A 68 -1.00 -23.22 7.38
CA ILE A 68 -0.54 -24.23 8.35
C ILE A 68 -1.51 -24.31 9.53
N CYS A 69 -1.83 -23.19 10.19
CA CYS A 69 -2.73 -23.18 11.35
C CYS A 69 -4.18 -22.79 11.01
N MET A 70 -4.46 -22.34 9.78
CA MET A 70 -5.76 -21.84 9.32
C MET A 70 -6.31 -20.68 10.17
N GLU A 71 -5.42 -19.90 10.80
CA GLU A 71 -5.80 -18.70 11.56
C GLU A 71 -5.50 -17.44 10.75
N LEU A 72 -6.36 -16.42 10.92
CA LEU A 72 -6.22 -15.06 10.36
C LEU A 72 -5.13 -14.27 11.09
N ASN A 73 -3.87 -14.64 10.83
CA ASN A 73 -2.69 -13.99 11.39
C ASN A 73 -1.92 -13.21 10.31
N GLY A 74 -1.20 -12.17 10.73
CA GLY A 74 -0.19 -11.53 9.88
C GLY A 74 0.80 -12.56 9.31
N LYS A 75 1.01 -12.51 7.99
CA LYS A 75 1.86 -13.45 7.28
C LYS A 75 3.27 -12.90 7.09
N ILE A 76 4.22 -13.81 7.05
CA ILE A 76 5.56 -13.56 6.52
C ILE A 76 5.71 -14.30 5.19
N VAL A 77 6.51 -13.76 4.29
CA VAL A 77 6.81 -14.33 2.98
C VAL A 77 8.28 -14.74 2.95
N LEU A 78 8.52 -15.97 2.47
CA LEU A 78 9.87 -16.50 2.32
C LEU A 78 10.53 -15.94 1.04
N PRO A 79 11.75 -15.39 1.12
CA PRO A 79 12.38 -14.71 -0.02
C PRO A 79 12.78 -15.65 -1.17
N ASN A 80 13.02 -16.93 -0.88
CA ASN A 80 13.50 -17.89 -1.89
C ASN A 80 12.37 -18.47 -2.75
N CYS A 81 11.14 -18.51 -2.24
CA CYS A 81 10.04 -19.25 -2.87
C CYS A 81 8.68 -18.57 -2.78
N ASN A 82 8.62 -17.36 -2.23
CA ASN A 82 7.43 -16.51 -2.09
C ASN A 82 6.23 -17.16 -1.36
N HIS A 83 6.42 -18.29 -0.69
CA HIS A 83 5.37 -18.90 0.12
C HIS A 83 5.17 -18.13 1.42
N ALA A 84 3.91 -18.03 1.84
CA ALA A 84 3.49 -17.25 2.99
C ALA A 84 2.94 -18.12 4.13
N MET A 85 3.27 -17.77 5.37
CA MET A 85 2.73 -18.41 6.59
C MET A 85 2.81 -17.42 7.75
N CYS A 86 2.13 -17.66 8.88
CA CYS A 86 2.28 -16.79 10.04
C CYS A 86 3.66 -16.97 10.71
N LEU A 87 4.14 -15.94 11.40
CA LEU A 87 5.45 -15.95 12.06
C LEU A 87 5.57 -17.06 13.13
N LYS A 88 4.48 -17.40 13.80
CA LYS A 88 4.42 -18.48 14.79
C LYS A 88 4.71 -19.84 14.11
N CYS A 89 3.95 -20.18 13.07
CA CYS A 89 4.16 -21.42 12.33
C CYS A 89 5.54 -21.50 11.67
N TYR A 90 6.06 -20.37 11.15
CA TYR A 90 7.43 -20.33 10.64
C TYR A 90 8.47 -20.68 11.71
N ARG A 91 8.38 -20.06 12.89
CA ARG A 91 9.33 -20.29 14.00
C ARG A 91 9.27 -21.74 14.47
N GLU A 92 8.07 -22.27 14.70
CA GLU A 92 7.87 -23.66 15.08
C GLU A 92 8.43 -24.62 14.02
N TRP A 93 8.09 -24.41 12.74
CA TRP A 93 8.58 -25.24 11.65
C TRP A 93 10.09 -25.21 11.52
N ARG A 94 10.71 -24.04 11.64
CA ARG A 94 12.17 -23.87 11.53
C ARG A 94 12.95 -24.62 12.61
N THR A 95 12.34 -24.92 13.76
CA THR A 95 12.96 -25.80 14.77
C THR A 95 13.04 -27.27 14.34
N ARG A 96 12.17 -27.70 13.41
CA ARG A 96 12.06 -29.08 12.92
C ARG A 96 12.73 -29.28 11.57
N SER A 97 12.62 -28.31 10.66
CA SER A 97 13.21 -28.38 9.32
C SER A 97 13.71 -27.02 8.84
N GLN A 98 14.84 -27.02 8.14
CA GLN A 98 15.39 -25.86 7.43
C GLN A 98 14.96 -25.86 5.95
N SER A 99 13.70 -26.19 5.69
CA SER A 99 13.08 -26.19 4.36
C SER A 99 11.73 -25.48 4.40
N CYS A 100 11.25 -24.95 3.27
CA CYS A 100 9.87 -24.46 3.17
C CYS A 100 8.88 -25.62 3.44
N PRO A 101 7.84 -25.43 4.27
CA PRO A 101 6.84 -26.46 4.53
C PRO A 101 5.97 -26.78 3.29
N PHE A 102 5.89 -25.85 2.33
CA PHE A 102 5.05 -26.00 1.14
C PHE A 102 5.79 -26.61 -0.05
N CYS A 103 6.98 -26.09 -0.38
CA CYS A 103 7.74 -26.52 -1.56
C CYS A 103 9.08 -27.21 -1.24
N ARG A 104 9.47 -27.29 0.04
CA ARG A 104 10.74 -27.89 0.49
C ARG A 104 12.03 -27.18 0.05
N ASP A 105 11.94 -25.99 -0.54
CA ASP A 105 13.11 -25.15 -0.82
C ASP A 105 13.93 -24.85 0.43
N SER A 106 15.25 -24.76 0.29
CA SER A 106 16.14 -24.61 1.44
C SER A 106 16.02 -23.24 2.11
N LEU A 107 15.94 -23.25 3.45
CA LEU A 107 15.94 -22.07 4.32
C LEU A 107 17.26 -21.87 5.08
N LYS A 108 18.29 -22.68 4.80
CA LYS A 108 19.57 -22.65 5.53
C LYS A 108 20.28 -21.29 5.52
N ARG A 109 19.98 -20.45 4.52
CA ARG A 109 20.54 -19.09 4.36
C ARG A 109 19.55 -17.97 4.65
N VAL A 110 18.36 -18.30 5.16
CA VAL A 110 17.31 -17.32 5.47
C VAL A 110 17.34 -17.00 6.95
N ASN A 111 17.62 -15.75 7.29
CA ASN A 111 17.56 -15.20 8.64
C ASN A 111 16.24 -14.46 8.87
N SER A 112 15.99 -14.05 10.12
CA SER A 112 14.78 -13.30 10.48
C SER A 112 14.65 -11.95 9.77
N GLY A 113 15.78 -11.32 9.42
CA GLY A 113 15.80 -10.06 8.66
C GLY A 113 15.47 -10.21 7.17
N ASP A 114 15.54 -11.43 6.64
CA ASP A 114 15.27 -11.72 5.23
C ASP A 114 13.77 -12.03 4.99
N LEU A 115 12.97 -12.07 6.05
CA LEU A 115 11.53 -12.38 6.00
C LEU A 115 10.74 -11.11 5.71
N TRP A 116 9.86 -11.19 4.72
CA TRP A 116 9.04 -10.06 4.32
C TRP A 116 7.72 -10.11 5.08
N VAL A 117 7.40 -9.06 5.83
CA VAL A 117 6.14 -8.99 6.56
C VAL A 117 5.04 -8.53 5.61
N PHE A 118 4.01 -9.36 5.44
CA PHE A 118 2.81 -8.98 4.73
C PHE A 118 1.95 -8.10 5.65
N THR A 119 2.06 -6.78 5.49
CA THR A 119 1.32 -5.82 6.29
C THR A 119 -0.10 -5.66 5.76
N ASP A 120 -1.06 -6.28 6.44
CA ASP A 120 -2.48 -5.97 6.29
C ASP A 120 -2.90 -4.83 7.24
N SER A 121 -3.97 -4.13 6.90
CA SER A 121 -4.70 -3.12 7.67
C SER A 121 -4.88 -3.49 9.15
N ARG A 122 -5.14 -4.77 9.48
CA ARG A 122 -5.26 -5.27 10.86
C ARG A 122 -3.95 -5.23 11.67
N ASN A 123 -2.80 -5.27 11.00
CA ASN A 123 -1.49 -5.26 11.66
C ASN A 123 -1.02 -3.83 11.99
N ILE A 124 -1.75 -2.80 11.54
CA ILE A 124 -1.40 -1.40 11.81
C ILE A 124 -2.14 -0.95 13.08
N ILE A 125 -1.48 -1.12 14.22
CA ILE A 125 -2.03 -0.83 15.56
C ILE A 125 -2.37 0.66 15.74
N ASP A 126 -1.62 1.55 15.09
CA ASP A 126 -1.80 3.00 15.20
C ASP A 126 -1.80 3.67 13.82
N MET A 127 -2.94 3.56 13.14
CA MET A 127 -3.20 4.22 11.86
C MET A 127 -3.07 5.75 11.96
N VAL A 128 -3.34 6.35 13.12
CA VAL A 128 -3.23 7.80 13.33
C VAL A 128 -1.76 8.22 13.27
N THR A 129 -0.89 7.53 14.00
CA THR A 129 0.56 7.80 13.95
C THR A 129 1.13 7.50 12.58
N VAL A 130 0.75 6.39 11.94
CA VAL A 130 1.22 6.07 10.57
C VAL A 130 0.81 7.16 9.58
N THR A 131 -0.44 7.61 9.62
CA THR A 131 -0.93 8.69 8.74
C THR A 131 -0.19 9.99 9.01
N ARG A 132 0.01 10.35 10.28
CA ARG A 132 0.76 11.55 10.67
C ARG A 132 2.20 11.52 10.17
N GLU A 133 2.90 10.40 10.33
CA GLU A 133 4.29 10.27 9.86
C GLU A 133 4.38 10.25 8.33
N ASN A 134 3.42 9.62 7.65
CA ASN A 134 3.34 9.65 6.19
C ASN A 134 3.08 11.07 5.66
N LEU A 135 2.18 11.83 6.30
CA LEU A 135 1.96 13.25 5.98
C LEU A 135 3.24 14.06 6.18
N ARG A 136 3.91 13.89 7.33
CA ARG A 136 5.17 14.58 7.62
C ARG A 136 6.23 14.30 6.55
N ARG A 137 6.42 13.04 6.16
CA ARG A 137 7.36 12.65 5.10
C ARG A 137 7.00 13.26 3.75
N LEU A 138 5.73 13.23 3.36
CA LEU A 138 5.26 13.80 2.11
C LEU A 138 5.51 15.32 2.08
N PHE A 139 5.13 16.03 3.14
CA PHE A 139 5.34 17.47 3.20
C PHE A 139 6.83 17.83 3.22
N LEU A 140 7.66 17.10 3.95
CA LEU A 140 9.12 17.29 3.91
C LEU A 140 9.71 17.04 2.52
N TYR A 141 9.19 16.06 1.78
CA TYR A 141 9.62 15.79 0.40
C TYR A 141 9.21 16.95 -0.51
N ILE A 142 7.94 17.36 -0.44
CA ILE A 142 7.41 18.50 -1.19
C ILE A 142 8.25 19.75 -0.87
N ASP A 143 8.59 19.99 0.39
CA ASP A 143 9.36 21.16 0.80
C ASP A 143 10.80 21.19 0.28
N LYS A 144 11.32 20.06 -0.22
CA LYS A 144 12.63 19.97 -0.89
C LYS A 144 12.53 20.13 -2.40
N LEU A 145 11.34 20.11 -2.99
CA LEU A 145 11.17 20.32 -4.42
C LEU A 145 11.50 21.76 -4.82
N PRO A 146 12.07 21.98 -6.03
CA PRO A 146 12.32 23.31 -6.58
C PRO A 146 11.08 24.20 -6.52
N LEU A 147 11.24 25.43 -6.03
CA LEU A 147 10.18 26.44 -6.07
C LEU A 147 9.96 26.88 -7.52
N ILE A 148 8.69 27.05 -7.90
CA ILE A 148 8.32 27.76 -9.11
C ILE A 148 8.41 29.24 -8.77
N VAL A 149 9.50 29.88 -9.22
CA VAL A 149 9.62 31.34 -9.18
C VAL A 149 8.72 31.87 -10.31
N PRO A 150 7.75 32.76 -10.05
CA PRO A 150 7.03 33.42 -11.12
C PRO A 150 8.04 34.20 -11.96
N ASP A 151 8.14 33.91 -13.25
CA ASP A 151 8.86 34.78 -14.17
C ASP A 151 8.14 36.12 -14.14
N THR A 152 8.70 37.11 -13.45
CA THR A 152 8.30 38.50 -13.62
C THR A 152 8.72 38.91 -15.03
N ILE A 153 7.85 38.64 -16.00
CA ILE A 153 7.91 39.23 -17.33
C ILE A 153 7.56 40.72 -17.12
N PHE A 154 8.54 41.52 -16.73
CA PHE A 154 8.50 42.94 -16.96
C PHE A 154 8.69 43.13 -18.47
N ASP A 155 7.59 43.06 -19.22
CA ASP A 155 7.55 43.65 -20.56
C ASP A 155 7.78 45.15 -20.36
N THR A 156 9.03 45.57 -20.58
CA THR A 156 9.37 46.98 -20.79
C THR A 156 8.54 47.46 -21.97
N TYR A 157 7.52 48.26 -21.66
CA TYR A 157 6.71 48.98 -22.63
C TYR A 157 7.69 49.85 -23.46
N ASP A 158 7.97 49.42 -24.69
CA ASP A 158 8.79 50.19 -25.63
C ASP A 158 7.96 51.39 -26.09
N SER A 159 8.05 52.48 -25.31
CA SER A 159 7.38 53.73 -25.57
C SER A 159 8.22 54.62 -26.48
N HIS A 160 8.56 54.17 -27.69
CA HIS A 160 9.18 55.04 -28.70
C HIS A 160 8.71 54.72 -30.13
N LEU A 161 7.48 55.15 -30.45
CA LEU A 161 7.15 55.57 -31.81
C LEU A 161 6.77 57.06 -31.75
N ARG A 162 7.69 57.89 -32.25
CA ARG A 162 7.49 59.31 -32.55
C ARG A 162 7.80 59.53 -34.02
#